data_AF-B1T368-F1
#
_entry.id   AF-B1T368-F1
#
_cell.length_a   1.000
_cell.length_b   1.000
_cell.length_c   1.000
_cell.angle_alpha   90.00
_cell.angle_beta   90.00
_cell.angle_gamma   90.00
#
_symmetry.space_group_name_H-M   'P 1'
#
loop_
_entity.id
_entity.type
_entity.pdbx_description
1 polymer ?
#
loop_
_entity_poly.entity_id
_entity_poly.type
_entity_poly.pdbx_seq_one_letter_code
_entity_poly.pdbx_strand_id
1 'polypeptide(L)' 'MFETIRREMQELVMLVRRTTEWDMSIAHGVVKLEEVSPEALAAHQAQTARVAALQEKYGI' A
#
# COMPACT_ATOMS: atom_id res chain seq x y z
N MET A 1 20.21 9.08 -9.65
CA MET A 1 18.89 9.78 -9.61
C MET A 1 17.84 9.04 -10.42
N PHE A 2 18.08 8.75 -11.72
CA PHE A 2 17.13 7.97 -12.54
C PHE A 2 16.83 6.57 -11.98
N GLU A 3 17.85 5.84 -11.51
CA GLU A 3 17.65 4.52 -10.89
C GLU A 3 16.85 4.58 -9.59
N THR A 4 17.05 5.63 -8.79
CA THR A 4 16.30 5.90 -7.56
C THR A 4 14.82 6.12 -7.89
N ILE A 5 14.54 7.02 -8.84
CA ILE A 5 13.17 7.30 -9.29
C ILE A 5 12.52 6.03 -9.86
N ARG A 6 13.24 5.26 -10.68
CA ARG A 6 12.71 3.99 -11.23
C ARG A 6 12.33 3.01 -10.12
N ARG A 7 13.20 2.86 -9.10
CA ARG A 7 12.93 1.97 -7.96
C ARG A 7 11.74 2.45 -7.14
N GLU A 8 11.67 3.74 -6.85
CA GLU A 8 10.56 4.34 -6.08
C GLU A 8 9.23 4.27 -6.83
N MET A 9 9.22 4.42 -8.16
CA MET A 9 8.03 4.23 -8.98
C MET A 9 7.59 2.76 -9.04
N GLN A 10 8.54 1.83 -9.14
CA GLN A 10 8.24 0.39 -9.05
C GLN A 10 7.69 0.03 -7.66
N GLU A 11 8.26 0.59 -6.60
CA GLU A 11 7.76 0.48 -5.23
C GLU A 11 6.31 0.99 -5.14
N LEU A 12 6.04 2.20 -5.66
CA LEU A 12 4.70 2.80 -5.65
C LEU A 12 3.68 1.88 -6.33
N VAL A 13 3.95 1.40 -7.54
CA VAL A 13 3.03 0.50 -8.27
C VAL A 13 2.77 -0.78 -7.48
N MET A 14 3.81 -1.38 -6.89
CA MET A 14 3.65 -2.58 -6.07
C MET A 14 2.82 -2.31 -4.80
N LEU A 15 3.06 -1.18 -4.13
CA LEU A 15 2.35 -0.81 -2.90
C LEU A 15 0.88 -0.50 -3.18
N VAL A 16 0.58 0.28 -4.22
CA VAL A 16 -0.80 0.57 -4.66
C VAL A 16 -1.55 -0.73 -4.96
N ARG A 17 -0.90 -1.65 -5.67
CA ARG A 17 -1.53 -2.95 -5.97
C ARG A 17 -1.85 -3.74 -4.69
N ARG A 18 -0.88 -3.88 -3.78
CA ARG A 18 -1.06 -4.66 -2.55
C ARG A 18 -2.09 -4.05 -1.61
N THR A 19 -2.08 -2.73 -1.45
CA THR A 19 -3.07 -2.02 -0.63
C THR A 19 -4.47 -2.21 -1.21
N THR A 20 -4.64 -2.04 -2.53
CA THR A 20 -5.92 -2.27 -3.21
C THR A 20 -6.40 -3.72 -3.10
N GLU A 21 -5.52 -4.71 -3.29
CA GLU A 21 -5.87 -6.14 -3.14
C GLU A 21 -6.34 -6.47 -1.72
N TRP A 22 -5.71 -5.88 -0.71
CA TRP A 22 -6.10 -6.06 0.69
C TRP A 22 -7.44 -5.38 0.99
N ASP A 23 -7.63 -4.14 0.53
CA ASP A 23 -8.88 -3.40 0.68
C ASP A 23 -10.05 -4.12 -0.01
N MET A 24 -9.82 -4.66 -1.20
CA MET A 24 -10.82 -5.49 -1.90
C MET A 24 -11.12 -6.77 -1.12
N SER A 25 -10.11 -7.42 -0.56
CA SER A 25 -10.31 -8.63 0.24
C SER A 25 -11.17 -8.36 1.48
N ILE A 26 -11.02 -7.19 2.10
CA ILE A 26 -11.87 -6.74 3.21
C ILE A 26 -13.28 -6.38 2.72
N ALA A 27 -13.40 -5.59 1.65
CA ALA A 27 -14.67 -5.12 1.12
C ALA A 27 -15.56 -6.26 0.61
N HIS A 28 -14.96 -7.29 0.01
CA HIS A 28 -15.66 -8.48 -0.45
C HIS A 28 -15.90 -9.52 0.68
N GLY A 29 -15.47 -9.23 1.91
CA GLY A 29 -15.63 -10.12 3.05
C GLY A 29 -14.79 -11.40 2.98
N VAL A 30 -13.77 -11.43 2.10
CA VAL A 30 -12.79 -12.53 2.03
C VAL A 30 -11.93 -12.54 3.28
N VAL A 31 -11.64 -11.36 3.83
CA VAL A 31 -10.94 -11.17 5.09
C VAL A 31 -11.80 -10.29 5.99
N LYS A 32 -12.12 -10.75 7.19
CA LYS A 32 -12.80 -9.89 8.17
C LYS A 32 -11.77 -9.11 8.98
N LEU A 33 -12.02 -7.82 9.18
CA LEU A 33 -11.14 -6.95 9.98
C LEU A 33 -10.90 -7.47 11.41
N GLU A 34 -11.88 -8.16 11.99
CA GLU A 34 -11.78 -8.78 13.32
C GLU A 34 -10.82 -9.98 13.38
N GLU A 35 -10.55 -10.60 12.23
CA GLU A 35 -9.63 -11.75 12.08
C GLU A 35 -8.21 -11.31 11.67
N VAL A 36 -8.03 -10.03 11.35
CA VAL A 36 -6.74 -9.45 10.97
C VAL A 36 -5.93 -9.14 12.23
N SER A 37 -4.69 -9.63 12.28
CA SER A 37 -3.80 -9.29 13.40
C SER A 37 -3.51 -7.77 13.43
N PRO A 38 -3.37 -7.17 14.62
CA PRO A 38 -3.02 -5.76 14.74
C PRO A 38 -1.74 -5.39 13.97
N GLU A 39 -0.79 -6.31 13.88
CA GLU A 39 0.46 -6.12 13.13
C GLU A 39 0.21 -6.05 11.62
N ALA A 40 -0.68 -6.90 11.08
CA ALA A 40 -1.02 -6.88 9.67
C ALA A 40 -1.77 -5.58 9.30
N LEU A 41 -2.68 -5.12 10.18
CA LEU A 41 -3.35 -3.84 10.03
C LEU A 41 -2.35 -2.67 10.06
N ALA A 42 -1.43 -2.65 11.03
CA ALA A 42 -0.39 -1.63 11.13
C ALA A 42 0.54 -1.63 9.92
N ALA A 43 0.90 -2.82 9.40
CA ALA A 43 1.71 -2.94 8.20
C ALA A 43 1.00 -2.38 6.96
N HIS A 44 -0.30 -2.65 6.81
CA HIS A 44 -1.07 -2.05 5.72
C HIS A 44 -1.16 -0.52 5.86
N GLN A 45 -1.43 0.00 7.06
CA GLN A 45 -1.46 1.45 7.29
C GLN A 45 -0.12 2.12 6.94
N ALA A 46 1.01 1.49 7.28
CA ALA A 46 2.33 1.96 6.91
C ALA A 46 2.56 1.94 5.38
N GLN A 47 2.07 0.92 4.68
CA GLN A 47 2.11 0.85 3.21
C GLN A 47 1.29 1.97 2.58
N THR A 48 0.09 2.24 3.08
CA THR A 48 -0.79 3.33 2.61
C THR A 48 -0.15 4.70 2.85
N ALA A 49 0.47 4.92 4.01
CA ALA A 49 1.23 6.14 4.29
C ALA A 49 2.42 6.31 3.32
N ARG A 50 3.11 5.21 2.99
CA ARG A 50 4.21 5.23 2.02
C ARG A 50 3.74 5.55 0.60
N VAL A 51 2.59 5.04 0.19
CA VAL A 51 1.94 5.40 -1.09
C VAL A 51 1.67 6.90 -1.14
N ALA A 52 1.02 7.45 -0.12
CA ALA A 52 0.71 8.88 -0.05
C ALA A 52 1.97 9.76 -0.13
N ALA A 53 3.04 9.38 0.58
CA ALA A 53 4.31 10.10 0.53
C ALA A 53 4.97 10.06 -0.86
N LEU A 54 4.90 8.93 -1.56
CA LEU A 54 5.43 8.80 -2.92
C LEU A 54 4.57 9.57 -3.94
N GLN A 55 3.25 9.55 -3.79
CA GLN A 55 2.32 10.36 -4.60
C GLN A 55 2.59 11.85 -4.46
N GLU A 56 2.71 12.35 -3.22
CA GLU A 56 3.06 13.75 -2.95
C GLU A 56 4.42 14.12 -3.56
N LYS A 57 5.44 13.27 -3.37
CA LYS A 57 6.80 13.50 -3.88
C LYS A 57 6.85 13.63 -5.41
N TYR A 58 5.99 12.91 -6.13
CA TYR A 58 5.98 12.91 -7.59
C TYR A 58 4.82 13.70 -8.21
N GLY A 59 3.92 14.27 -7.41
CA GLY A 59 2.77 15.05 -7.89
C GLY A 59 1.72 14.21 -8.63
N ILE A 60 1.47 12.99 -8.17
CA ILE A 60 0.48 12.04 -8.72
C ILE A 60 -0.73 11.93 -7.80
#